data_AF-A0A0G0CER1-F1
#
_entry.id   AF-A0A0G0CER1-F1
#
_cell.length_a   1.000
_cell.length_b   1.000
_cell.length_c   1.000
_cell.angle_alpha   90.00
_cell.angle_beta   90.00
_cell.angle_gamma   90.00
#
_symmetry.space_group_name_H-M   'P 1'
#
loop_
_entity.id
_entity.type
_entity.pdbx_description
1 polymer ?
#
loop_
_entity_poly.entity_id
_entity_poly.type
_entity_poly.pdbx_seq_one_letter_code
_entity_poly.pdbx_strand_id
1 'polypeptide(L)'
;MITKSDNYAALLLALKVRLSAVQVFLNEYGFMDSKVGTASPSASPTTTSLDTTMFFNKLYNGEFSSPQNTSEMISLLKRQVLNEKLPKNLPANTVIAHKTGELNGFSHDAGIVYSPSADYIIVVLSDSTNPKGANERIVNISKEVYDYFNGK
;
A
#
# COMPACT_ATOMS: atom_id res chain seq x y z
N MET A 1 -1.63 -8.09 10.59
CA MET A 1 -2.14 -7.61 9.28
C MET A 1 -1.17 -6.63 8.62
N ILE A 2 -0.97 -5.40 9.13
CA ILE A 2 -0.15 -4.40 8.41
C ILE A 2 1.35 -4.69 8.43
N THR A 3 1.98 -4.76 9.61
CA THR A 3 3.44 -4.73 9.73
C THR A 3 4.18 -5.93 9.11
N LYS A 4 3.58 -7.12 9.18
CA LYS A 4 4.15 -8.39 8.69
C LYS A 4 3.31 -9.08 7.60
N SER A 5 2.26 -8.43 7.11
CA SER A 5 1.29 -9.05 6.19
C SER A 5 0.63 -10.33 6.75
N ASP A 6 0.40 -10.38 8.07
CA ASP A 6 -0.20 -11.56 8.73
C ASP A 6 -1.66 -11.78 8.27
N ASN A 7 -1.86 -12.89 7.53
CA ASN A 7 -3.15 -13.29 6.96
C ASN A 7 -4.17 -13.73 8.02
N TYR A 8 -3.75 -14.34 9.13
CA TYR A 8 -4.67 -14.73 10.21
C TYR A 8 -5.23 -13.50 10.90
N ALA A 9 -4.39 -12.52 11.20
CA ALA A 9 -4.84 -11.24 11.75
C ALA A 9 -5.76 -10.48 10.77
N ALA A 10 -5.48 -10.54 9.46
CA ALA A 10 -6.35 -9.96 8.44
C ALA A 10 -7.73 -10.64 8.42
N LEU A 11 -7.76 -11.98 8.48
CA LEU A 11 -8.99 -12.77 8.54
C LEU A 11 -9.80 -12.46 9.80
N LEU A 12 -9.17 -12.43 10.97
CA LEU A 12 -9.86 -12.11 12.24
C LEU A 12 -10.44 -10.71 12.22
N LEU A 13 -9.72 -9.73 11.65
CA LEU A 13 -10.26 -8.38 11.48
C LEU A 13 -11.44 -8.38 10.52
N ALA A 14 -11.33 -9.06 9.37
CA ALA A 14 -12.42 -9.18 8.40
C ALA A 14 -13.66 -9.85 8.99
N LEU A 15 -13.52 -10.84 9.89
CA LEU A 15 -14.64 -11.44 10.62
C LEU A 15 -15.28 -10.45 11.60
N LYS A 16 -14.47 -9.58 12.22
CA LYS A 16 -14.93 -8.58 13.18
C LYS A 16 -15.68 -7.41 12.49
N VAL A 17 -15.12 -6.86 11.41
CA VAL A 17 -15.68 -5.67 10.72
C VAL A 17 -16.60 -6.02 9.56
N ARG A 18 -16.49 -7.23 9.02
CA ARG A 18 -17.19 -7.76 7.83
C ARG A 18 -16.73 -7.13 6.52
N LEU A 19 -16.52 -7.97 5.49
CA LEU A 19 -16.15 -7.50 4.15
C LEU A 19 -17.19 -6.58 3.53
N SER A 20 -18.48 -6.75 3.87
CA SER A 20 -19.55 -5.85 3.42
C SER A 20 -19.35 -4.42 3.92
N ALA A 21 -18.87 -4.23 5.16
CA ALA A 21 -18.59 -2.90 5.69
C ALA A 21 -17.35 -2.29 4.99
N VAL A 22 -16.36 -3.11 4.67
CA VAL A 22 -15.19 -2.68 3.89
C VAL A 22 -15.64 -2.24 2.48
N GLN A 23 -16.53 -2.98 1.81
CA GLN A 23 -17.04 -2.56 0.50
C GLN A 23 -17.83 -1.24 0.57
N VAL A 24 -18.63 -1.03 1.63
CA VAL A 24 -19.31 0.26 1.85
C VAL A 24 -18.27 1.38 2.02
N PHE A 25 -17.23 1.15 2.81
CA PHE A 25 -16.12 2.11 2.96
C PHE A 25 -15.45 2.42 1.61
N LEU A 26 -15.18 1.41 0.78
CA LEU A 26 -14.60 1.64 -0.55
C LEU A 26 -15.48 2.56 -1.39
N ASN A 27 -16.79 2.31 -1.42
CA ASN A 27 -17.74 3.11 -2.20
C ASN A 27 -17.89 4.53 -1.64
N GLU A 28 -17.98 4.69 -0.32
CA GLU A 28 -18.18 5.97 0.36
C GLU A 28 -17.00 6.94 0.12
N TYR A 29 -15.77 6.41 0.08
CA TYR A 29 -14.57 7.20 -0.17
C TYR A 29 -14.15 7.27 -1.65
N GLY A 30 -14.95 6.68 -2.55
CA GLY A 30 -14.77 6.80 -4.00
C GLY A 30 -13.75 5.84 -4.63
N PHE A 31 -13.41 4.74 -3.96
CA PHE A 31 -12.52 3.68 -4.49
C PHE A 31 -13.31 2.70 -5.35
N MET A 32 -13.85 3.19 -6.47
CA MET A 32 -14.90 2.52 -7.24
C MET A 32 -14.41 1.30 -8.02
N ASP A 33 -13.11 1.20 -8.29
CA ASP A 33 -12.51 0.09 -9.03
C ASP A 33 -11.90 -0.99 -8.12
N SER A 34 -11.87 -0.71 -6.82
CA SER A 34 -11.42 -1.63 -5.78
C SER A 34 -12.59 -2.48 -5.29
N LYS A 35 -12.35 -3.79 -5.19
CA LYS A 35 -13.36 -4.75 -4.77
C LYS A 35 -12.83 -5.60 -3.65
N VAL A 36 -13.63 -5.73 -2.61
CA VAL A 36 -13.38 -6.77 -1.61
C VAL A 36 -13.58 -8.12 -2.30
N GLY A 37 -12.62 -9.03 -2.13
CA GLY A 37 -12.82 -10.42 -2.54
C GLY A 37 -13.98 -11.05 -1.78
N THR A 38 -14.39 -12.25 -2.18
CA THR A 38 -15.36 -13.05 -1.41
C THR A 38 -14.66 -14.18 -0.67
N ALA A 39 -15.39 -14.94 0.13
CA ALA A 39 -14.88 -16.20 0.68
C ALA A 39 -14.61 -17.28 -0.39
N SER A 40 -15.08 -17.07 -1.63
CA SER A 40 -14.79 -17.96 -2.75
C SER A 40 -13.38 -17.70 -3.32
N PRO A 41 -12.60 -18.76 -3.61
CA PRO A 41 -11.33 -18.66 -4.34
C PRO A 41 -11.45 -17.97 -5.71
N SER A 42 -12.65 -18.02 -6.32
CA SER A 42 -12.91 -17.46 -7.66
C SER A 42 -13.12 -15.95 -7.68
N ALA A 43 -13.17 -15.28 -6.53
CA ALA A 43 -13.36 -13.83 -6.45
C ALA A 43 -12.32 -13.24 -5.50
N SER A 44 -11.10 -13.10 -6.02
CA SER A 44 -9.99 -12.46 -5.33
C SER A 44 -10.21 -10.95 -5.21
N PRO A 45 -9.67 -10.30 -4.16
CA PRO A 45 -9.70 -8.84 -4.06
C PRO A 45 -8.91 -8.20 -5.21
N THR A 46 -9.39 -7.06 -5.69
CA THR A 46 -8.74 -6.28 -6.77
C THR A 46 -8.66 -4.81 -6.38
N THR A 47 -7.69 -4.09 -6.95
CA THR A 47 -7.56 -2.64 -6.82
C THR A 47 -6.90 -2.06 -8.08
N THR A 48 -6.84 -0.74 -8.17
CA THR A 48 -6.13 0.01 -9.21
C THR A 48 -5.06 0.88 -8.57
N SER A 49 -4.08 1.31 -9.38
CA SER A 49 -3.10 2.29 -8.91
C SER A 49 -3.77 3.60 -8.51
N LEU A 50 -4.82 4.02 -9.25
CA LEU A 50 -5.59 5.22 -8.96
C LEU A 50 -6.27 5.17 -7.58
N ASP A 51 -7.05 4.12 -7.31
CA ASP A 51 -7.75 3.97 -6.03
C ASP A 51 -6.78 3.88 -4.86
N THR A 52 -5.68 3.14 -5.04
CA THR A 52 -4.64 3.01 -4.02
C THR A 52 -3.95 4.36 -3.76
N THR A 53 -3.67 5.14 -4.80
CA THR A 53 -3.12 6.50 -4.67
C THR A 53 -4.12 7.41 -3.95
N MET A 54 -5.41 7.35 -4.30
CA MET A 54 -6.46 8.11 -3.62
C MET A 54 -6.54 7.73 -2.13
N PHE A 55 -6.42 6.44 -1.80
CA PHE A 55 -6.39 6.00 -0.40
C PHE A 55 -5.23 6.63 0.36
N PHE A 56 -3.99 6.53 -0.15
CA PHE A 56 -2.84 7.15 0.52
C PHE A 56 -2.92 8.67 0.59
N ASN A 57 -3.50 9.33 -0.43
CA ASN A 57 -3.70 10.78 -0.43
C ASN A 57 -4.68 11.21 0.66
N LYS A 58 -5.83 10.53 0.75
CA LYS A 58 -6.82 10.77 1.81
C LYS A 58 -6.27 10.47 3.20
N LEU A 59 -5.44 9.43 3.33
CA LEU A 59 -4.78 9.11 4.60
C LEU A 59 -3.78 10.20 4.99
N TYR A 60 -2.96 10.67 4.05
CA TYR A 60 -1.99 11.73 4.27
C TYR A 60 -2.65 13.03 4.72
N ASN A 61 -3.81 13.38 4.14
CA ASN A 61 -4.59 14.57 4.48
C ASN A 61 -5.52 14.39 5.70
N GLY A 62 -5.57 13.19 6.30
CA GLY A 62 -6.41 12.92 7.46
C GLY A 62 -7.93 12.91 7.18
N GLU A 63 -8.33 12.51 5.98
CA GLU A 63 -9.73 12.58 5.51
C GLU A 63 -10.61 11.38 5.95
N PHE A 64 -10.05 10.35 6.59
CA PHE A 64 -10.79 9.13 6.94
C PHE A 64 -11.37 9.11 8.36
N SER A 65 -10.64 9.62 9.34
CA SER A 65 -10.94 9.40 10.76
C SER A 65 -10.37 10.54 11.60
N SER A 66 -10.54 10.47 12.93
CA SER A 66 -9.87 11.35 13.88
C SER A 66 -8.35 11.45 13.63
N PRO A 67 -7.72 12.60 13.95
CA PRO A 67 -6.28 12.77 13.84
C PRO A 67 -5.46 11.69 14.55
N GLN A 68 -5.96 11.19 15.69
CA GLN A 68 -5.33 10.11 16.46
C GLN A 68 -5.28 8.80 15.66
N ASN A 69 -6.40 8.39 15.06
CA ASN A 69 -6.48 7.16 14.28
C ASN A 69 -5.68 7.26 12.97
N THR A 70 -5.70 8.43 12.32
CA THR A 70 -4.86 8.72 11.14
C THR A 70 -3.38 8.55 11.47
N SER A 71 -2.92 9.13 12.59
CA SER A 71 -1.55 9.00 13.07
C SER A 71 -1.19 7.55 13.40
N GLU A 72 -2.10 6.80 14.03
CA GLU A 72 -1.90 5.39 14.35
C GLU A 72 -1.77 4.52 13.08
N MET A 73 -2.63 4.74 12.08
CA MET A 73 -2.55 4.01 10.80
C MET A 73 -1.23 4.30 10.07
N ILE A 74 -0.84 5.57 9.96
CA ILE A 74 0.46 5.96 9.39
C ILE A 74 1.61 5.32 10.17
N SER A 75 1.55 5.31 11.51
CA SER A 75 2.55 4.66 12.36
C SER A 75 2.63 3.15 12.14
N LEU A 76 1.51 2.46 11.92
CA LEU A 76 1.49 1.04 11.56
C LEU A 76 2.15 0.77 10.21
N LEU A 77 1.84 1.59 9.20
CA LEU A 77 2.44 1.49 7.86
C LEU A 77 3.94 1.79 7.87
N LYS A 78 4.41 2.75 8.67
CA LYS A 78 5.84 3.06 8.88
C LYS A 78 6.62 1.93 9.57
N ARG A 79 5.93 1.04 10.29
CA ARG A 79 6.52 -0.10 11.01
C ARG A 79 6.45 -1.41 10.22
N GLN A 80 6.09 -1.36 8.94
CA GLN A 80 6.18 -2.55 8.08
C GLN A 80 7.63 -3.04 8.01
N VAL A 81 7.81 -4.36 8.01
CA VAL A 81 9.15 -4.99 7.98
C VAL A 81 9.51 -5.58 6.61
N LEU A 82 8.56 -5.60 5.68
CA LEU A 82 8.72 -6.10 4.32
C LEU A 82 9.26 -4.98 3.41
N ASN A 83 10.57 -4.76 3.47
CA ASN A 83 11.22 -3.57 2.88
C ASN A 83 12.01 -3.85 1.59
N GLU A 84 11.73 -4.98 0.93
CA GLU A 84 12.48 -5.48 -0.25
C GLU A 84 12.08 -4.82 -1.59
N LYS A 85 11.19 -3.83 -1.57
CA LYS A 85 10.63 -3.15 -2.75
C LYS A 85 10.87 -1.64 -2.70
N LEU A 86 9.85 -0.81 -2.47
CA LEU A 86 10.01 0.65 -2.45
C LEU A 86 11.19 1.12 -1.58
N PRO A 87 11.42 0.56 -0.37
CA PRO A 87 12.49 1.06 0.50
C PRO A 87 13.91 0.62 0.10
N LYS A 88 14.09 -0.49 -0.64
CA LYS A 88 15.34 -1.27 -0.69
C LYS A 88 16.60 -0.49 -1.07
N ASN A 89 16.48 0.53 -1.92
CA ASN A 89 17.61 1.33 -2.42
C ASN A 89 17.49 2.83 -2.09
N LEU A 90 16.56 3.21 -1.22
CA LEU A 90 16.48 4.59 -0.75
C LEU A 90 17.51 4.82 0.37
N PRO A 91 17.89 6.07 0.68
CA PRO A 91 18.77 6.37 1.81
C PRO A 91 18.25 5.73 3.11
N ALA A 92 19.16 5.22 3.96
CA ALA A 92 18.83 4.38 5.12
C ALA A 92 17.83 4.97 6.12
N ASN A 93 17.70 6.30 6.18
CA ASN A 93 16.79 7.01 7.09
C ASN A 93 15.52 7.53 6.38
N THR A 94 15.28 7.11 5.14
CA THR A 94 14.05 7.49 4.42
C THR A 94 12.86 6.85 5.10
N VAL A 95 11.95 7.68 5.60
CA VAL A 95 10.73 7.20 6.24
C VAL A 95 9.70 6.90 5.16
N ILE A 96 9.10 5.72 5.19
CA ILE A 96 8.05 5.33 4.24
C ILE A 96 6.90 4.68 5.01
N ALA A 97 5.68 5.16 4.78
CA ALA A 97 4.45 4.50 5.20
C ALA A 97 3.88 3.70 4.03
N HIS A 98 4.12 2.38 3.97
CA HIS A 98 3.77 1.57 2.80
C HIS A 98 3.16 0.21 3.17
N LYS A 99 2.63 -0.47 2.14
CA LYS A 99 2.14 -1.84 2.21
C LYS A 99 2.50 -2.63 0.95
N THR A 100 3.14 -3.78 1.14
CA THR A 100 3.41 -4.72 0.05
C THR A 100 2.21 -5.65 -0.22
N GLY A 101 2.14 -6.21 -1.43
CA GLY A 101 1.22 -7.29 -1.76
C GLY A 101 1.89 -8.32 -2.67
N GLU A 102 1.68 -9.61 -2.39
CA GLU A 102 2.24 -10.72 -3.16
C GLU A 102 1.20 -11.84 -3.29
N LEU A 103 0.92 -12.26 -4.52
CA LEU A 103 0.10 -13.45 -4.79
C LEU A 103 0.41 -14.01 -6.18
N ASN A 104 0.95 -15.22 -6.27
CA ASN A 104 1.31 -15.85 -7.55
C ASN A 104 2.20 -14.94 -8.43
N GLY A 105 1.70 -14.49 -9.59
CA GLY A 105 2.39 -13.57 -10.50
C GLY A 105 2.36 -12.10 -10.04
N PHE A 106 1.51 -11.77 -9.06
CA PHE A 106 1.33 -10.40 -8.59
C PHE A 106 2.40 -10.01 -7.59
N SER A 107 3.01 -8.84 -7.82
CA SER A 107 3.88 -8.20 -6.85
C SER A 107 3.66 -6.70 -6.83
N HIS A 108 3.34 -6.17 -5.66
CA HIS A 108 2.90 -4.79 -5.46
C HIS A 108 3.63 -4.14 -4.30
N ASP A 109 3.76 -2.82 -4.35
CA ASP A 109 4.07 -2.00 -3.19
C ASP A 109 3.53 -0.58 -3.41
N ALA A 110 3.03 0.02 -2.34
CA ALA A 110 2.34 1.30 -2.39
C ALA A 110 2.50 2.03 -1.06
N GLY A 111 2.77 3.33 -1.11
CA GLY A 111 2.96 4.10 0.12
C GLY A 111 3.23 5.59 -0.07
N ILE A 112 3.37 6.25 1.08
CA ILE A 112 3.83 7.63 1.22
C ILE A 112 5.31 7.60 1.56
N VAL A 113 6.13 8.23 0.74
CA VAL A 113 7.55 8.47 1.01
C VAL A 113 7.70 9.86 1.59
N TYR A 114 8.33 9.94 2.75
CA TYR A 114 8.68 11.21 3.39
C TYR A 114 10.14 11.52 3.03
N SER A 115 10.34 12.51 2.15
CA SER A 115 11.67 12.84 1.63
C SER A 115 12.07 14.28 1.98
N PRO A 116 13.37 14.61 1.97
CA PRO A 116 13.84 15.95 2.36
C PRO A 116 13.21 17.10 1.56
N SER A 117 12.95 16.90 0.27
CA SER A 117 12.45 17.95 -0.62
C SER A 117 10.92 17.96 -0.76
N ALA A 118 10.29 16.79 -0.85
CA ALA A 118 8.85 16.66 -0.97
C ALA A 118 8.36 15.30 -0.49
N ASP A 119 7.24 15.28 0.22
CA ASP A 119 6.51 14.06 0.46
C ASP A 119 5.76 13.66 -0.82
N TYR A 120 5.77 12.38 -1.17
CA TYR A 120 5.10 11.89 -2.37
C TYR A 120 4.48 10.51 -2.16
N ILE A 121 3.45 10.23 -2.95
CA ILE A 121 2.79 8.92 -2.99
C ILE A 121 3.28 8.18 -4.22
N ILE A 122 3.67 6.93 -4.03
CA ILE A 122 4.07 6.02 -5.10
C ILE A 122 3.28 4.72 -4.97
N VAL A 123 2.75 4.25 -6.09
CA VAL A 123 1.99 3.01 -6.18
C VAL A 123 2.47 2.26 -7.41
N VAL A 124 2.99 1.06 -7.20
CA VAL A 124 3.42 0.17 -8.29
C VAL A 124 2.71 -1.16 -8.14
N LEU A 125 1.82 -1.45 -9.10
CA LEU A 125 1.14 -2.73 -9.24
C LEU A 125 1.73 -3.48 -10.43
N SER A 126 1.92 -4.79 -10.31
CA SER A 126 2.48 -5.61 -11.38
C SER A 126 1.84 -7.00 -11.40
N ASP A 127 1.61 -7.49 -12.61
CA ASP A 127 1.27 -8.88 -12.92
C ASP A 127 2.39 -9.41 -13.83
N SER A 128 3.13 -10.40 -13.38
CA SER A 128 4.29 -10.90 -14.09
C SER A 128 4.51 -12.39 -13.90
N THR A 129 4.92 -13.06 -14.97
CA THR A 129 5.46 -14.43 -14.90
C THR A 129 6.83 -14.48 -14.20
N ASN A 130 7.46 -13.33 -13.95
CA ASN A 130 8.69 -13.20 -13.15
C ASN A 130 8.50 -12.17 -12.00
N PRO A 131 7.89 -12.58 -10.87
CA PRO A 131 7.68 -11.69 -9.72
C PRO A 131 8.98 -11.14 -9.11
N LYS A 132 10.09 -11.88 -9.18
CA LYS A 132 11.40 -11.38 -8.70
C LYS A 132 11.89 -10.21 -9.55
N GLY A 133 11.83 -10.35 -10.88
CA GLY A 133 12.14 -9.25 -11.79
C GLY A 133 11.16 -8.07 -11.66
N ALA A 134 9.90 -8.34 -11.28
CA ALA A 134 8.97 -7.27 -10.95
C ALA A 134 9.39 -6.50 -9.68
N ASN A 135 9.86 -7.19 -8.63
CA ASN A 135 10.41 -6.53 -7.44
C ASN A 135 11.60 -5.63 -7.80
N GLU A 136 12.54 -6.12 -8.60
CA GLU A 136 13.70 -5.33 -9.05
C GLU A 136 13.27 -4.08 -9.82
N ARG A 137 12.24 -4.18 -10.69
CA ARG A 137 11.67 -3.01 -11.37
C ARG A 137 11.02 -2.02 -10.39
N ILE A 138 10.29 -2.50 -9.38
CA ILE A 138 9.71 -1.63 -8.33
C ILE A 138 10.82 -0.87 -7.59
N VAL A 139 11.92 -1.55 -7.25
CA VAL A 139 13.09 -0.93 -6.59
C VAL A 139 13.67 0.18 -7.46
N ASN A 140 13.87 -0.09 -8.76
CA ASN A 140 14.44 0.89 -9.68
C ASN A 140 13.51 2.10 -9.88
N ILE A 141 12.20 1.87 -10.09
CA ILE A 141 11.21 2.94 -10.20
C ILE A 141 11.20 3.79 -8.92
N SER A 142 11.21 3.16 -7.75
CA SER A 142 11.24 3.88 -6.46
C SER A 142 12.45 4.80 -6.34
N LYS A 143 13.63 4.30 -6.76
CA LYS A 143 14.87 5.05 -6.74
C LYS A 143 14.84 6.25 -7.68
N GLU A 144 14.40 6.04 -8.93
CA GLU A 144 14.28 7.11 -9.93
C GLU A 144 13.32 8.22 -9.48
N VAL A 145 12.16 7.84 -8.93
CA VAL A 145 11.20 8.82 -8.40
C VAL A 145 11.77 9.58 -7.21
N TYR A 146 12.45 8.89 -6.29
CA TYR A 146 13.11 9.54 -5.15
C TYR A 146 14.16 10.56 -5.62
N ASP A 147 15.01 10.19 -6.57
CA ASP A 147 16.05 11.06 -7.11
C ASP A 147 15.45 12.28 -7.81
N TYR A 148 14.41 12.08 -8.62
CA TYR A 148 13.68 13.17 -9.28
C TYR A 148 13.16 14.21 -8.30
N PHE A 149 12.48 13.80 -7.23
CA PHE A 149 11.95 14.73 -6.22
C PHE A 149 13.04 15.40 -5.38
N ASN A 150 14.25 14.83 -5.32
CA ASN A 150 15.38 15.33 -4.52
C ASN A 150 16.52 15.91 -5.37
N GLY A 151 16.31 16.13 -6.67
CA GLY A 151 17.26 16.78 -7.58
C GLY A 151 18.58 16.02 -7.78
N LYS A 152 18.53 14.69 -7.89
CA LYS A 152 19.69 13.82 -8.09
C LYS A 152 19.71 13.18 -9.47
#